data_AF-A0A848NQM2-F1
#
_entry.id   AF-A0A848NQM2-F1
#
_cell.length_a   1.000
_cell.length_b   1.000
_cell.length_c   1.000
_cell.angle_alpha   90.00
_cell.angle_beta   90.00
_cell.angle_gamma   90.00
#
_symmetry.space_group_name_H-M   'P 1'
#
loop_
_entity.id
_entity.type
_entity.pdbx_description
1 polymer ?
#
loop_
_entity_poly.entity_id
_entity_poly.type
_entity_poly.pdbx_seq_one_letter_code
_entity_poly.pdbx_strand_id
1 'polypeptide(L)'
;GGTGRGGNCRRGAPGAQRAVLVCARLGWCRGGLVEGRSSVAAKGESGDTDGVTDRMAGVGDRREGGCGVEGLGLESAALGGAAWVSGMANAVPKASVDLLRLAVEGDFKRARKLYAALTPLFHLDTVVKLVQHIKLAEHLITGSAETVKPPRLDLAGAERERTLAITRQTLADLSALGY
;
A
#
# COMPACT_ATOMS: atom_id res chain seq x y z
N GLY A 1 -39.72 0.86 -9.12
CA GLY A 1 -38.84 1.82 -8.43
C GLY A 1 -38.46 1.26 -7.09
N GLY A 2 -37.20 0.86 -6.91
CA GLY A 2 -36.66 0.34 -5.65
C GLY A 2 -35.36 1.06 -5.36
N THR A 3 -35.39 2.00 -4.42
CA THR A 3 -34.23 2.79 -3.99
C THR A 3 -33.28 1.92 -3.18
N GLY A 4 -32.21 1.43 -3.81
CA GLY A 4 -31.09 0.81 -3.12
C GLY A 4 -30.32 1.85 -2.30
N ARG A 5 -30.48 1.81 -0.97
CA ARG A 5 -29.60 2.54 -0.04
C ARG A 5 -28.25 1.83 -0.03
N GLY A 6 -27.34 2.25 -0.92
CA GLY A 6 -25.93 1.90 -0.85
C GLY A 6 -25.33 2.47 0.44
N GLY A 7 -24.87 1.58 1.32
CA GLY A 7 -24.31 1.92 2.62
C GLY A 7 -23.14 2.91 2.49
N ASN A 8 -23.28 4.03 3.19
CA ASN A 8 -22.26 5.05 3.34
C ASN A 8 -21.04 4.44 4.07
N CYS A 9 -19.91 4.27 3.37
CA CYS A 9 -18.62 4.00 4.00
C CYS A 9 -18.36 5.09 5.05
N ARG A 10 -18.44 4.75 6.33
CA ARG A 10 -18.30 5.70 7.45
C ARG A 10 -17.01 6.49 7.27
N ARG A 11 -17.12 7.83 7.19
CA ARG A 11 -15.96 8.73 7.25
C ARG A 11 -15.24 8.44 8.57
N GLY A 12 -14.02 7.88 8.49
CA GLY A 12 -13.20 7.61 9.68
C GLY A 12 -12.93 8.89 10.47
N ALA A 13 -12.66 8.75 11.78
CA ALA A 13 -12.39 9.87 12.66
C ALA A 13 -11.26 10.78 12.13
N PRO A 14 -11.32 12.11 12.33
CA PRO A 14 -10.24 13.02 11.97
C PRO A 14 -8.88 12.55 12.50
N GLY A 15 -7.86 12.57 11.64
CA GLY A 15 -6.49 12.15 11.98
C GLY A 15 -6.24 10.64 12.04
N ALA A 16 -7.22 9.79 11.69
CA ALA A 16 -6.99 8.36 11.55
C ALA A 16 -6.26 8.03 10.24
N GLN A 17 -5.23 7.18 10.32
CA GLN A 17 -4.59 6.60 9.14
C GLN A 17 -5.52 5.59 8.48
N ARG A 18 -5.54 5.61 7.15
CA ARG A 18 -6.21 4.58 6.34
C ARG A 18 -5.15 3.73 5.66
N ALA A 19 -5.40 2.45 5.50
CA ALA A 19 -4.61 1.61 4.61
C ALA A 19 -5.49 1.26 3.40
N VAL A 20 -4.88 1.24 2.22
CA VAL A 20 -5.57 0.88 0.97
C VAL A 20 -5.20 -0.55 0.63
N LEU A 21 -6.22 -1.36 0.35
CA LEU A 21 -6.02 -2.65 -0.29
C LEU A 21 -5.79 -2.40 -1.79
N VAL A 22 -4.56 -2.63 -2.25
CA VAL A 22 -4.17 -2.65 -3.65
C VAL A 22 -4.41 -4.07 -4.16
N CYS A 23 -5.29 -4.23 -5.15
CA CYS A 23 -5.60 -5.52 -5.76
C CYS A 23 -5.36 -5.47 -7.27
N ALA A 24 -4.74 -6.52 -7.81
CA ALA A 24 -4.54 -6.65 -9.26
C ALA A 24 -5.84 -6.94 -10.03
N ARG A 25 -6.92 -7.38 -9.37
CA ARG A 25 -8.19 -7.77 -10.02
C ARG A 25 -9.42 -7.22 -9.28
N LEU A 26 -10.29 -6.49 -9.98
CA LEU A 26 -11.50 -5.85 -9.43
C LEU A 26 -12.53 -6.82 -8.80
N GLY A 27 -12.48 -8.10 -9.14
CA GLY A 27 -13.35 -9.14 -8.56
C GLY A 27 -12.98 -9.57 -7.14
N TRP A 28 -11.78 -9.21 -6.66
CA TRP A 28 -11.27 -9.64 -5.35
C TRP A 28 -11.97 -8.96 -4.16
N CYS A 29 -12.37 -7.69 -4.29
CA CYS A 29 -13.08 -6.97 -3.23
C CYS A 29 -14.52 -7.48 -2.98
N ARG A 30 -15.05 -8.38 -3.82
CA ARG A 30 -16.40 -8.96 -3.67
C ARG A 30 -16.42 -10.35 -3.02
N GLY A 31 -15.26 -10.87 -2.61
CA GLY A 31 -15.20 -12.05 -1.74
C GLY A 31 -15.69 -11.69 -0.34
N GLY A 32 -17.00 -11.79 -0.12
CA GLY A 32 -17.56 -11.75 1.23
C GLY A 32 -16.91 -12.82 2.10
N LEU A 33 -16.84 -12.56 3.41
CA LEU A 33 -16.58 -13.59 4.42
C LEU A 33 -17.46 -14.79 4.10
N VAL A 34 -16.86 -15.87 3.60
CA VAL A 34 -17.55 -17.14 3.40
C VAL A 34 -17.93 -17.62 4.80
N GLU A 35 -19.22 -17.61 5.09
CA GLU A 35 -19.77 -18.11 6.35
C GLU A 35 -19.21 -19.51 6.63
N GLY A 36 -18.51 -19.63 7.76
CA GLY A 36 -18.11 -20.91 8.36
C GLY A 36 -16.68 -21.41 8.11
N ARG A 37 -15.79 -20.70 7.41
CA ARG A 37 -14.36 -21.10 7.31
C ARG A 37 -13.40 -19.91 7.44
N SER A 38 -12.40 -20.09 8.31
CA SER A 38 -11.43 -19.10 8.81
C SER A 38 -10.58 -18.42 7.73
N SER A 39 -10.54 -17.08 7.78
CA SER A 39 -9.59 -16.12 7.16
C SER A 39 -8.88 -16.57 5.87
N VAL A 40 -9.31 -16.06 4.72
CA VAL A 40 -8.69 -16.33 3.41
C VAL A 40 -7.55 -15.35 3.04
N ALA A 41 -7.34 -14.30 3.84
CA ALA A 41 -6.27 -13.34 3.64
C ALA A 41 -5.39 -13.21 4.89
N ALA A 42 -4.08 -13.37 4.73
CA ALA A 42 -3.07 -13.10 5.75
C ALA A 42 -2.24 -11.89 5.32
N LYS A 43 -2.21 -10.85 6.18
CA LYS A 43 -1.29 -9.72 6.04
C LYS A 43 -0.05 -10.01 6.90
N GLY A 44 1.11 -10.14 6.26
CA GLY A 44 2.39 -10.25 6.97
C GLY A 44 3.13 -8.91 6.96
N GLU A 45 3.57 -8.44 8.14
CA GLU A 45 4.37 -7.21 8.30
C GLU A 45 5.86 -7.52 8.56
N SER A 46 6.31 -8.75 8.27
CA SER A 46 7.72 -9.14 8.37
C SER A 46 8.49 -8.73 7.11
N GLY A 47 9.69 -8.17 7.29
CA GLY A 47 10.65 -7.90 6.21
C GLY A 47 11.42 -9.14 5.72
N ASP A 48 11.12 -10.31 6.27
CA ASP A 48 11.74 -11.58 5.91
C ASP A 48 11.08 -12.21 4.66
N THR A 49 11.85 -12.31 3.57
CA THR A 49 11.42 -12.92 2.30
C THR A 49 11.25 -14.43 2.40
N ASP A 50 12.01 -15.10 3.26
CA ASP A 50 11.92 -16.55 3.42
C ASP A 50 10.59 -16.89 4.11
N GLY A 51 10.23 -16.17 5.17
CA GLY A 51 8.92 -16.26 5.81
C GLY A 51 7.74 -15.88 4.90
N VAL A 52 7.94 -15.03 3.88
CA VAL A 52 6.93 -14.81 2.83
C VAL A 52 6.81 -16.06 1.96
N THR A 53 7.93 -16.61 1.50
CA THR A 53 7.98 -17.80 0.65
C THR A 53 7.34 -19.00 1.34
N ASP A 54 7.67 -19.26 2.61
CA ASP A 54 7.13 -20.37 3.40
C ASP A 54 5.62 -20.24 3.59
N ARG A 55 5.13 -19.02 3.87
CA ARG A 55 3.69 -18.75 3.98
C ARG A 55 2.98 -19.00 2.65
N MET A 56 3.57 -18.57 1.54
CA MET A 56 3.00 -18.79 0.21
C MET A 56 3.00 -20.28 -0.17
N ALA A 57 4.03 -21.03 0.20
CA ALA A 57 4.12 -22.48 -0.01
C ALA A 57 3.06 -23.25 0.79
N GLY A 58 2.79 -22.86 2.04
CA GLY A 58 1.84 -23.53 2.92
C GLY A 58 0.35 -23.38 2.53
N VAL A 59 0.00 -22.40 1.70
CA VAL A 59 -1.40 -22.08 1.35
C VAL A 59 -1.82 -22.72 0.01
N GLY A 60 -0.87 -23.25 -0.78
CA GLY A 60 -1.13 -23.92 -2.05
C GLY A 60 -1.72 -22.97 -3.11
N ASP A 61 -2.67 -23.44 -3.92
CA ASP A 61 -3.34 -22.63 -4.95
C ASP A 61 -4.34 -21.60 -4.39
N ARG A 62 -4.60 -21.58 -3.08
CA ARG A 62 -5.43 -20.58 -2.39
C ARG A 62 -4.65 -19.28 -2.15
N ARG A 63 -3.93 -18.79 -3.17
CA ARG A 63 -3.01 -17.64 -3.12
C ARG A 63 -3.80 -16.32 -3.00
N GLU A 64 -4.41 -16.12 -1.84
CA GLU A 64 -5.23 -14.95 -1.51
C GLU A 64 -4.51 -14.05 -0.47
N GLY A 65 -3.23 -14.34 -0.18
CA GLY A 65 -2.37 -13.59 0.71
C GLY A 65 -1.72 -12.38 0.04
N GLY A 66 -1.48 -11.33 0.84
CA GLY A 66 -0.84 -10.11 0.40
C GLY A 66 0.25 -9.65 1.36
N CYS A 67 1.21 -8.89 0.85
CA CYS A 67 2.23 -8.30 1.69
C CYS A 67 1.65 -7.16 2.54
N GLY A 68 2.21 -6.93 3.72
CA GLY A 68 1.95 -5.77 4.56
C GLY A 68 3.13 -4.80 4.67
N VAL A 69 4.28 -5.15 4.06
CA VAL A 69 5.49 -4.34 4.03
C VAL A 69 5.66 -3.79 2.62
N GLU A 70 5.78 -2.46 2.50
CA GLU A 70 5.86 -1.81 1.18
C GLU A 70 7.07 -2.32 0.35
N GLY A 71 8.19 -2.60 1.02
CA GLY A 71 9.43 -3.09 0.44
C GLY A 71 9.44 -4.57 0.02
N LEU A 72 8.29 -5.25 0.07
CA LEU A 72 8.17 -6.65 -0.34
C LEU A 72 7.02 -6.89 -1.32
N GLY A 73 6.39 -5.82 -1.84
CA GLY A 73 5.26 -5.93 -2.75
C GLY A 73 5.61 -6.63 -4.07
N LEU A 74 6.80 -6.35 -4.62
CA LEU A 74 7.26 -6.93 -5.88
C LEU A 74 7.64 -8.41 -5.73
N GLU A 75 8.37 -8.73 -4.65
CA GLU A 75 8.82 -10.07 -4.28
C GLU A 75 7.61 -10.96 -3.99
N SER A 76 6.65 -10.44 -3.22
CA SER A 76 5.41 -11.18 -2.91
C SER A 76 4.60 -11.46 -4.17
N ALA A 77 4.55 -10.51 -5.12
CA ALA A 77 3.88 -10.72 -6.39
C ALA A 77 4.59 -11.76 -7.26
N ALA A 78 5.93 -11.76 -7.28
CA ALA A 78 6.72 -12.79 -7.97
C ALA A 78 6.50 -14.20 -7.41
N LEU A 79 6.18 -14.32 -6.11
CA LEU A 79 5.81 -15.57 -5.43
C LEU A 79 4.33 -15.95 -5.58
N GLY A 80 3.56 -15.20 -6.38
CA GLY A 80 2.15 -15.48 -6.68
C GLY A 80 1.13 -14.74 -5.81
N GLY A 81 1.56 -13.75 -5.03
CA GLY A 81 0.66 -12.81 -4.35
C GLY A 81 0.01 -11.86 -5.35
N ALA A 82 -1.26 -11.52 -5.14
CA ALA A 82 -1.99 -10.61 -6.04
C ALA A 82 -2.77 -9.50 -5.32
N ALA A 83 -2.48 -9.30 -4.04
CA ALA A 83 -2.92 -8.14 -3.26
C ALA A 83 -1.81 -7.63 -2.33
N TRP A 84 -1.96 -6.38 -1.92
CA TRP A 84 -1.02 -5.69 -1.04
C TRP A 84 -1.79 -4.64 -0.23
N VAL A 85 -1.62 -4.62 1.09
CA VAL A 85 -2.23 -3.60 1.94
C VAL A 85 -1.19 -2.53 2.20
N SER A 86 -1.41 -1.33 1.67
CA SER A 86 -0.43 -0.27 1.65
C SER A 86 -0.91 1.04 2.27
N GLY A 87 -0.05 1.63 3.10
CA GLY A 87 -0.25 2.98 3.64
C GLY A 87 0.10 4.05 2.61
N MET A 88 1.25 3.89 1.95
CA MET A 88 1.73 4.87 0.95
C MET A 88 0.92 4.89 -0.35
N ALA A 89 0.16 3.83 -0.66
CA ALA A 89 -0.79 3.84 -1.76
C ALA A 89 -1.89 4.90 -1.62
N ASN A 90 -2.13 5.47 -0.43
CA ASN A 90 -2.99 6.65 -0.30
C ASN A 90 -2.40 7.87 -1.04
N ALA A 91 -1.07 8.00 -1.01
CA ALA A 91 -0.36 9.12 -1.63
C ALA A 91 -0.19 8.92 -3.14
N VAL A 92 0.09 7.69 -3.59
CA VAL A 92 0.41 7.37 -5.00
C VAL A 92 -0.42 6.20 -5.57
N PRO A 93 -1.77 6.27 -5.54
CA PRO A 93 -2.63 5.11 -5.80
C PRO A 93 -2.47 4.50 -7.20
N LYS A 94 -2.33 5.34 -8.24
CA LYS A 94 -2.16 4.88 -9.62
C LYS A 94 -0.86 4.09 -9.79
N ALA A 95 0.24 4.64 -9.29
CA ALA A 95 1.56 4.01 -9.37
C ALA A 95 1.61 2.68 -8.59
N SER A 96 1.03 2.64 -7.39
CA SER A 96 0.96 1.42 -6.58
C SER A 96 0.16 0.30 -7.26
N VAL A 97 -0.99 0.62 -7.87
CA VAL A 97 -1.79 -0.36 -8.62
C VAL A 97 -1.06 -0.86 -9.86
N ASP A 98 -0.44 0.04 -10.63
CA ASP A 98 0.31 -0.34 -11.81
C ASP A 98 1.54 -1.18 -11.46
N LEU A 99 2.23 -0.90 -10.35
CA LEU A 99 3.34 -1.73 -9.88
C LEU A 99 2.90 -3.17 -9.62
N LEU A 100 1.81 -3.34 -8.86
CA LEU A 100 1.27 -4.68 -8.57
C LEU A 100 0.83 -5.40 -9.85
N ARG A 101 0.16 -4.67 -10.76
CA ARG A 101 -0.27 -5.22 -12.05
C ARG A 101 0.91 -5.70 -12.89
N LEU A 102 1.94 -4.87 -13.07
CA LEU A 102 3.15 -5.22 -13.83
C LEU A 102 3.85 -6.44 -13.23
N ALA A 103 3.91 -6.53 -11.90
CA ALA A 103 4.51 -7.66 -11.21
C ALA A 103 3.73 -8.96 -11.43
N VAL A 104 2.40 -8.93 -11.32
CA VAL A 104 1.52 -10.09 -11.56
C VAL A 104 1.52 -10.51 -13.03
N GLU A 105 1.60 -9.57 -13.96
CA GLU A 105 1.72 -9.83 -15.41
C GLU A 105 3.12 -10.34 -15.80
N GLY A 106 4.10 -10.31 -14.89
CA GLY A 106 5.48 -10.74 -15.12
C GLY A 106 6.34 -9.72 -15.88
N ASP A 107 5.86 -8.49 -16.10
CA ASP A 107 6.62 -7.39 -16.71
C ASP A 107 7.60 -6.77 -15.68
N PHE A 108 8.54 -7.58 -15.20
CA PHE A 108 9.52 -7.17 -14.19
C PHE A 108 10.46 -6.07 -14.69
N LYS A 109 10.63 -5.91 -16.01
CA LYS A 109 11.45 -4.83 -16.56
C LYS A 109 10.85 -3.47 -16.25
N ARG A 110 9.53 -3.31 -16.43
CA ARG A 110 8.83 -2.07 -16.08
C ARG A 110 8.55 -1.99 -14.58
N ALA A 111 8.18 -3.10 -13.94
CA ALA A 111 7.95 -3.13 -12.51
C ALA A 111 9.18 -2.67 -11.70
N ARG A 112 10.40 -3.12 -12.03
CA ARG A 112 11.63 -2.69 -11.32
C ARG A 112 11.89 -1.20 -11.43
N LYS A 113 11.61 -0.57 -12.57
CA LYS A 113 11.79 0.88 -12.75
C LYS A 113 10.83 1.66 -11.86
N LEU A 114 9.56 1.28 -11.88
CA LEU A 114 8.53 1.90 -11.06
C LEU A 114 8.77 1.64 -9.58
N TYR A 115 9.18 0.43 -9.22
CA TYR A 115 9.54 0.07 -7.86
C TYR A 115 10.68 0.92 -7.34
N ALA A 116 11.78 1.05 -8.10
CA ALA A 116 12.93 1.88 -7.72
C ALA A 116 12.55 3.36 -7.48
N ALA A 117 11.64 3.92 -8.29
CA ALA A 117 11.14 5.28 -8.10
C ALA A 117 10.31 5.42 -6.81
N LEU A 118 9.58 4.37 -6.42
CA LEU A 118 8.71 4.36 -5.25
C LEU A 118 9.41 3.94 -3.95
N THR A 119 10.51 3.17 -4.03
CA THR A 119 11.23 2.61 -2.89
C THR A 119 11.59 3.65 -1.82
N PRO A 120 12.12 4.85 -2.15
CA PRO A 120 12.43 5.86 -1.14
C PRO A 120 11.20 6.29 -0.33
N LEU A 121 10.06 6.46 -0.98
CA LEU A 121 8.79 6.78 -0.34
C LEU A 121 8.30 5.61 0.54
N PHE A 122 8.38 4.38 0.04
CA PHE A 122 7.99 3.17 0.75
C PHE A 122 8.81 2.91 2.02
N HIS A 123 10.10 3.26 2.04
CA HIS A 123 10.92 3.18 3.25
C HIS A 123 10.46 4.13 4.38
N LEU A 124 9.65 5.14 4.09
CA LEU A 124 9.05 5.97 5.14
C LEU A 124 7.89 5.26 5.87
N ASP A 125 7.40 4.13 5.33
CA ASP A 125 6.38 3.27 5.96
C ASP A 125 7.00 2.13 6.81
N THR A 126 8.33 2.05 6.89
CA THR A 126 9.03 1.01 7.66
C THR A 126 9.63 1.54 8.96
N VAL A 127 9.28 2.77 9.36
CA VAL A 127 9.80 3.45 10.55
C VAL A 127 8.69 3.70 11.58
N VAL A 128 9.07 3.92 12.84
CA VAL A 128 8.14 4.08 13.97
C VAL A 128 7.08 5.16 13.75
N LYS A 129 7.43 6.24 13.01
CA LYS A 129 6.52 7.35 12.70
C LYS A 129 5.80 7.23 11.35
N LEU A 130 5.62 6.00 10.84
CA LEU A 130 5.03 5.75 9.51
C LEU A 130 3.74 6.53 9.26
N VAL A 131 2.86 6.62 10.26
CA VAL A 131 1.56 7.32 10.10
C VAL A 131 1.77 8.79 9.77
N GLN A 132 2.69 9.45 10.47
CA GLN A 132 2.99 10.85 10.23
C GLN A 132 3.64 11.06 8.85
N HIS A 133 4.53 10.15 8.45
CA HIS A 133 5.16 10.18 7.13
C HIS A 133 4.13 10.01 6.00
N ILE A 134 3.24 9.02 6.10
CA ILE A 134 2.17 8.80 5.12
C ILE A 134 1.27 10.03 5.04
N LYS A 135 0.86 10.60 6.19
CA LYS A 135 -0.01 11.78 6.22
C LYS A 135 0.63 13.00 5.56
N LEU A 136 1.91 13.24 5.82
CA LEU A 136 2.64 14.35 5.21
C LEU A 136 2.82 14.15 3.69
N ALA A 137 3.11 12.92 3.25
CA ALA A 137 3.19 12.60 1.83
C ALA A 137 1.84 12.74 1.11
N GLU A 138 0.77 12.20 1.72
CA GLU A 138 -0.61 12.31 1.23
C GLU A 138 -1.05 13.78 1.15
N HIS A 139 -0.72 14.59 2.17
CA HIS A 139 -0.99 16.02 2.19
C HIS A 139 -0.29 16.74 1.03
N LEU A 140 1.01 16.48 0.83
CA LEU A 140 1.77 17.13 -0.23
C LEU A 140 1.22 16.82 -1.62
N ILE A 141 0.73 15.60 -1.84
CA ILE A 141 0.29 15.14 -3.17
C ILE A 141 -1.18 15.48 -3.44
N THR A 142 -2.04 15.34 -2.43
CA THR A 142 -3.50 15.41 -2.61
C THR A 142 -4.15 16.60 -1.90
N GLY A 143 -3.42 17.30 -1.03
CA GLY A 143 -3.96 18.35 -0.17
C GLY A 143 -4.79 17.83 1.01
N SER A 144 -4.77 16.53 1.31
CA SER A 144 -5.46 15.95 2.47
C SER A 144 -4.88 16.47 3.79
N ALA A 145 -5.58 16.29 4.91
CA ALA A 145 -5.08 16.78 6.20
C ALA A 145 -3.83 16.00 6.67
N GLU A 146 -2.73 16.70 6.94
CA GLU A 146 -1.51 16.10 7.52
C GLU A 146 -1.64 15.77 9.01
N THR A 147 -2.66 16.32 9.68
CA THR A 147 -2.87 16.15 11.13
C THR A 147 -3.02 14.69 11.53
N VAL A 148 -2.31 14.29 12.58
CA VAL A 148 -2.43 12.95 13.17
C VAL A 148 -3.26 12.94 14.45
N LYS A 149 -3.93 11.80 14.71
CA LYS A 149 -4.64 11.61 15.98
C LYS A 149 -3.65 11.49 17.15
N PRO A 150 -3.86 12.22 18.27
CA PRO A 150 -3.08 12.06 19.50
C PRO A 150 -3.03 10.59 19.98
N PRO A 151 -1.95 10.15 20.67
CA PRO A 151 -0.85 10.95 21.23
C PRO A 151 0.28 11.26 20.24
N ARG A 152 0.13 10.90 18.96
CA ARG A 152 1.10 11.27 17.92
C ARG A 152 1.10 12.78 17.71
N LEU A 153 2.28 13.32 17.44
CA LEU A 153 2.50 14.69 17.00
C LEU A 153 2.90 14.71 15.53
N ASP A 154 2.64 15.83 14.87
CA ASP A 154 3.04 16.05 13.49
C ASP A 154 4.57 16.04 13.35
N LEU A 155 5.06 15.77 12.13
CA LEU A 155 6.50 15.85 11.85
C LEU A 155 6.96 17.30 11.89
N ALA A 156 8.16 17.53 12.42
CA ALA A 156 8.77 18.85 12.50
C ALA A 156 10.28 18.80 12.20
N GLY A 157 10.86 19.96 11.90
CA GLY A 157 12.30 20.12 11.69
C GLY A 157 12.85 19.23 10.58
N ALA A 158 14.05 18.68 10.80
CA ALA A 158 14.79 17.92 9.80
C ALA A 158 14.04 16.67 9.30
N GLU A 159 13.26 16.00 10.16
CA GLU A 159 12.49 14.82 9.75
C GLU A 159 11.37 15.16 8.77
N ARG A 160 10.68 16.29 9.01
CA ARG A 160 9.67 16.83 8.10
C ARG A 160 10.29 17.17 6.74
N GLU A 161 11.39 17.91 6.74
CA GLU A 161 12.06 18.32 5.50
C GLU A 161 12.60 17.13 4.71
N ARG A 162 13.12 16.10 5.40
CA ARG A 162 13.51 14.83 4.75
C ARG A 162 12.33 14.15 4.05
N THR A 163 11.18 14.11 4.72
CA THR A 163 9.95 13.50 4.18
C THR A 163 9.46 14.23 2.94
N LEU A 164 9.44 15.56 3.00
CA LEU A 164 9.09 16.40 1.85
C LEU A 164 10.06 16.22 0.69
N ALA A 165 11.36 16.17 0.96
CA ALA A 165 12.38 15.96 -0.06
C ALA A 165 12.19 14.62 -0.78
N ILE A 166 12.01 13.53 -0.02
CA ILE A 166 11.75 12.19 -0.57
C ILE A 166 10.46 12.18 -1.39
N THR A 167 9.38 12.80 -0.88
CA THR A 167 8.10 12.83 -1.58
C THR A 167 8.20 13.62 -2.89
N ARG A 168 8.86 14.79 -2.88
CA ARG A 168 9.10 15.60 -4.10
C ARG A 168 9.94 14.86 -5.13
N GLN A 169 11.03 14.20 -4.69
CA GLN A 169 11.87 13.41 -5.59
C GLN A 169 11.08 12.24 -6.20
N THR A 170 10.29 11.54 -5.39
CA THR A 170 9.43 10.45 -5.86
C THR A 170 8.45 10.94 -6.94
N LEU A 171 7.84 12.11 -6.75
CA LEU A 171 6.96 12.71 -7.77
C LEU A 171 7.70 13.07 -9.07
N ALA A 172 8.92 13.59 -8.97
CA ALA A 172 9.74 13.88 -10.15
C ALA A 172 10.08 12.59 -10.92
N ASP A 173 10.47 11.53 -10.22
CA ASP A 173 10.80 10.23 -10.80
C ASP A 173 9.57 9.57 -11.43
N LEU A 174 8.41 9.65 -10.77
CA LEU A 174 7.14 9.18 -11.31
C LEU A 174 6.73 9.94 -12.57
N SER A 175 6.86 11.27 -12.56
CA SER A 175 6.57 12.11 -13.73
C SER A 175 7.45 11.73 -14.93
N ALA A 176 8.75 11.47 -14.69
CA ALA A 176 9.68 11.00 -15.72
C ALA A 176 9.30 9.62 -16.30
N LEU A 177 8.54 8.81 -15.54
CA LEU A 177 7.99 7.52 -15.98
C LEU A 177 6.60 7.63 -16.61
N GLY A 178 6.00 8.83 -16.65
CA GLY A 178 4.68 9.09 -17.25
C GLY A 178 3.49 8.93 -16.31
N TYR A 179 3.70 9.12 -15.00
CA TYR A 179 2.65 9.11 -13.98
C TYR A 179 2.15 10.51 -13.61
#